data_AF-A0A7S2UYY0-F1
#
_entry.id   AF-A0A7S2UYY0-F1
#
_cell.length_a   1.000
_cell.length_b   1.000
_cell.length_c   1.000
_cell.angle_alpha   90.00
_cell.angle_beta   90.00
_cell.angle_gamma   90.00
#
_symmetry.space_group_name_H-M   'P 1'
#
loop_
_entity.id
_entity.type
_entity.pdbx_description
1 polymer ?
#
loop_
_entity_poly.entity_id
_entity_poly.type
_entity_poly.pdbx_seq_one_letter_code
_entity_poly.pdbx_strand_id
1 'polypeptide(L)'
;AGAGGGGGSLPMQVPRLESLLSTVQPDLPVSPHHLPWDHVKHKVQQYFQEKLQEQTAQRPLSEEDLHWLASTNKLWGNPNEQQCAPHYTNGEVSYERFNTYFWRWFEALVLMLASTRLWGHTQPRLVQGFVSDHSVWEKIRHCDAGTFMVRFSEGLSSTLVVAFCEGGQFKKVRVTVDPGGGTFNTMGANGRVCTFKSFGKLVHHFPELRCLYSQPQPIRKDKIFSANDPVTTR
;
A
#
# COMPACT_ATOMS: atom_id res chain seq x y z
N ALA A 1 -29.35 -3.66 -42.00
CA ALA A 1 -28.85 -2.47 -41.29
C ALA A 1 -28.86 -2.78 -39.79
N GLY A 2 -27.70 -3.05 -39.20
CA GLY A 2 -27.58 -3.34 -37.78
C GLY A 2 -26.23 -2.82 -37.30
N ALA A 3 -26.22 -1.59 -36.80
CA ALA A 3 -25.03 -0.94 -36.27
C ALA A 3 -24.79 -1.42 -34.84
N GLY A 4 -23.61 -2.00 -34.60
CA GLY A 4 -23.08 -2.23 -33.26
C GLY A 4 -22.66 -0.91 -32.63
N GLY A 5 -23.15 -0.65 -31.42
CA GLY A 5 -22.64 0.41 -30.55
C GLY A 5 -21.59 -0.18 -29.62
N GLY A 6 -20.31 -0.03 -29.98
CA GLY A 6 -19.17 -0.38 -29.14
C GLY A 6 -19.08 0.57 -27.95
N GLY A 7 -19.25 0.03 -26.74
CA GLY A 7 -18.92 0.72 -25.50
C GLY A 7 -17.40 0.84 -25.37
N GLY A 8 -16.85 1.96 -25.83
CA GLY A 8 -15.46 2.32 -25.57
C GLY A 8 -15.33 2.79 -24.12
N SER A 9 -14.74 1.95 -23.26
CA SER A 9 -14.20 2.41 -21.98
C SER A 9 -13.10 3.43 -22.25
N LEU A 10 -13.33 4.68 -21.85
CA LEU A 10 -12.32 5.74 -21.87
C LEU A 10 -11.17 5.34 -20.93
N PRO A 11 -9.89 5.48 -21.34
CA PRO A 11 -8.78 5.37 -20.43
C PRO A 11 -8.85 6.54 -19.43
N MET A 12 -8.89 6.24 -18.13
CA MET A 12 -8.78 7.26 -17.08
C MET A 12 -7.47 8.02 -17.27
N GLN A 13 -7.56 9.33 -17.45
CA GLN A 13 -6.40 10.21 -17.52
C GLN A 13 -5.70 10.21 -16.17
N VAL A 14 -4.46 9.71 -16.16
CA VAL A 14 -3.52 9.84 -15.05
C VAL A 14 -3.24 11.33 -14.88
N PRO A 15 -3.43 11.93 -13.69
CA PRO A 15 -2.96 13.29 -13.45
C PRO A 15 -1.44 13.30 -13.60
N ARG A 16 -0.93 13.93 -14.67
CA ARG A 16 0.51 14.17 -14.82
C ARG A 16 0.93 15.11 -13.70
N LEU A 17 2.15 14.94 -13.17
CA LEU A 17 2.72 15.84 -12.16
C LEU A 17 2.58 17.33 -12.58
N GLU A 18 2.60 17.64 -13.88
CA GLU A 18 2.30 18.97 -14.43
C GLU A 18 0.96 19.57 -13.96
N SER A 19 -0.11 18.75 -13.89
CA SER A 19 -1.41 19.16 -13.34
C SER A 19 -1.42 19.34 -11.82
N LEU A 20 -0.50 18.68 -11.11
CA LEU A 20 -0.28 18.89 -9.67
C LEU A 20 0.57 20.14 -9.39
N LEU A 21 1.40 20.55 -10.37
CA LEU A 21 2.35 21.67 -10.29
C LEU A 21 1.79 23.01 -10.76
N SER A 22 0.69 23.05 -11.53
CA SER A 22 0.16 24.29 -12.12
C SER A 22 -0.45 25.29 -11.12
N THR A 23 -0.32 25.06 -9.80
CA THR A 23 -1.02 25.86 -8.77
C THR A 23 -0.14 26.80 -7.93
N VAL A 24 1.21 26.81 -8.01
CA VAL A 24 2.02 27.71 -7.15
C VAL A 24 3.36 28.18 -7.78
N GLN A 25 3.45 29.52 -7.88
CA GLN A 25 4.58 30.51 -7.88
C GLN A 25 5.93 30.31 -8.61
N PRO A 26 6.56 31.41 -9.09
CA PRO A 26 7.67 31.40 -10.05
C PRO A 26 9.10 31.39 -9.47
N ASP A 27 9.28 31.46 -8.14
CA ASP A 27 10.54 31.95 -7.55
C ASP A 27 11.46 30.86 -6.94
N LEU A 28 11.45 29.63 -7.45
CA LEU A 28 12.47 28.64 -7.11
C LEU A 28 13.30 28.29 -8.34
N PRO A 29 14.65 28.26 -8.25
CA PRO A 29 15.50 27.73 -9.30
C PRO A 29 15.41 26.20 -9.26
N VAL A 30 14.23 25.68 -9.59
CA VAL A 30 13.98 24.27 -9.79
C VAL A 30 14.47 23.96 -11.19
N SER A 31 15.52 23.14 -11.33
CA SER A 31 15.75 22.49 -12.62
C SER A 31 14.46 21.75 -12.96
N PRO A 32 13.83 21.97 -14.12
CA PRO A 32 12.49 21.43 -14.42
C PRO A 32 12.40 19.90 -14.34
N HIS A 33 13.54 19.22 -14.18
CA HIS A 33 13.68 17.78 -14.03
C HIS A 33 13.75 17.28 -12.58
N HIS A 34 14.02 18.14 -11.58
CA HIS A 34 14.23 17.76 -10.18
C HIS A 34 13.46 18.67 -9.22
N LEU A 35 12.72 18.09 -8.28
CA LEU A 35 11.92 18.82 -7.28
C LEU A 35 12.32 18.44 -5.85
N PRO A 36 12.26 19.37 -4.88
CA PRO A 36 12.41 19.02 -3.48
C PRO A 36 11.30 18.07 -3.00
N TRP A 37 11.67 17.02 -2.26
CA TRP A 37 10.73 16.07 -1.65
C TRP A 37 9.73 16.77 -0.74
N ASP A 38 10.13 17.85 -0.07
CA ASP A 38 9.22 18.62 0.77
C ASP A 38 8.03 19.20 -0.01
N HIS A 39 8.20 19.55 -1.29
CA HIS A 39 7.08 19.95 -2.14
C HIS A 39 6.26 18.74 -2.62
N VAL A 40 6.95 17.67 -3.02
CA VAL A 40 6.30 16.46 -3.53
C VAL A 40 5.45 15.78 -2.44
N LYS A 41 5.94 15.69 -1.20
CA LYS A 41 5.26 15.03 -0.08
C LYS A 41 3.92 15.69 0.25
N HIS A 42 3.81 17.02 0.11
CA HIS A 42 2.53 17.72 0.29
C HIS A 42 1.50 17.30 -0.75
N LYS A 43 1.90 17.12 -2.01
CA LYS A 43 1.00 16.65 -3.09
C LYS A 43 0.64 15.19 -2.94
N VAL A 44 1.59 14.34 -2.51
CA VAL A 44 1.34 12.94 -2.15
C VAL A 44 0.29 12.84 -1.05
N GLN A 45 0.44 13.63 0.02
CA GLN A 45 -0.52 13.70 1.11
C GLN A 45 -1.90 14.18 0.64
N GLN A 46 -1.94 15.27 -0.14
CA GLN A 46 -3.19 15.82 -0.66
C GLN A 46 -3.94 14.78 -1.50
N TYR A 47 -3.25 14.14 -2.45
CA TYR A 47 -3.85 13.11 -3.28
C TYR A 47 -4.37 11.92 -2.45
N PHE A 48 -3.59 11.49 -1.45
CA PHE A 48 -4.00 10.43 -0.52
C PHE A 48 -5.30 10.80 0.21
N GLN A 49 -5.39 12.03 0.74
CA GLN A 49 -6.59 12.53 1.42
C GLN A 49 -7.80 12.64 0.50
N GLU A 50 -7.62 13.20 -0.70
CA GLU A 50 -8.70 13.37 -1.68
C GLU A 50 -9.31 12.03 -2.11
N LYS A 51 -8.48 11.00 -2.29
CA LYS A 51 -8.94 9.68 -2.76
C LYS A 51 -9.51 8.79 -1.66
N LEU A 52 -8.98 8.88 -0.45
CA LEU A 52 -9.41 8.01 0.66
C LEU A 52 -10.45 8.68 1.59
N GLN A 53 -10.63 10.00 1.49
CA GLN A 53 -11.67 10.77 2.18
C GLN A 53 -11.74 10.43 3.67
N GLU A 54 -12.89 9.92 4.14
CA GLU A 54 -13.16 9.55 5.53
C GLU A 54 -12.08 8.66 6.16
N GLN A 55 -11.45 7.76 5.38
CA GLN A 55 -10.38 6.90 5.90
C GLN A 55 -9.16 7.70 6.36
N THR A 56 -8.89 8.85 5.71
CA THR A 56 -7.76 9.72 6.06
C THR A 56 -8.09 10.77 7.10
N ALA A 57 -9.38 11.07 7.32
CA ALA A 57 -9.79 11.91 8.44
C ALA A 57 -9.39 11.29 9.79
N GLN A 58 -9.48 9.96 9.89
CA GLN A 58 -9.08 9.21 11.08
C GLN A 58 -7.61 8.79 11.08
N ARG A 59 -7.00 8.72 9.89
CA ARG A 59 -5.64 8.21 9.71
C ARG A 59 -4.97 8.86 8.49
N PRO A 60 -4.46 10.09 8.60
CA PRO A 60 -3.61 10.67 7.56
C PRO A 60 -2.29 9.89 7.46
N LEU A 61 -1.50 10.11 6.39
CA LEU A 61 -0.10 9.68 6.43
C LEU A 61 0.60 10.47 7.54
N SER A 62 1.34 9.75 8.37
CA SER A 62 2.22 10.34 9.38
C SER A 62 3.56 10.76 8.77
N GLU A 63 4.34 11.55 9.51
CA GLU A 63 5.72 11.86 9.11
C GLU A 63 6.58 10.60 8.97
N GLU A 64 6.32 9.55 9.77
CA GLU A 64 7.00 8.26 9.62
C GLU A 64 6.66 7.58 8.28
N ASP A 65 5.39 7.65 7.86
CA ASP A 65 4.96 7.10 6.57
C ASP A 65 5.62 7.87 5.41
N LEU A 66 5.66 9.20 5.49
CA LEU A 66 6.30 10.05 4.48
C LEU A 66 7.81 9.84 4.43
N HIS A 67 8.46 9.70 5.58
CA HIS A 67 9.89 9.37 5.66
C HIS A 67 10.17 7.98 5.05
N TRP A 68 9.31 6.99 5.33
CA TRP A 68 9.45 5.66 4.73
C TRP A 68 9.32 5.69 3.21
N LEU A 69 8.35 6.46 2.68
CA LEU A 69 8.19 6.69 1.24
C LEU A 69 9.45 7.31 0.63
N ALA A 70 10.05 8.30 1.29
CA ALA A 70 11.28 8.96 0.86
C ALA A 70 12.54 8.09 0.96
N SER A 71 12.50 6.99 1.74
CA SER A 71 13.67 6.16 2.04
C SER A 71 13.67 4.80 1.32
N THR A 72 12.55 4.41 0.71
CA THR A 72 12.41 3.05 0.14
C THR A 72 12.84 3.01 -1.32
N ASN A 73 14.10 2.65 -1.60
CA ASN A 73 14.68 2.63 -2.96
C ASN A 73 13.85 1.87 -4.01
N LYS A 74 13.21 0.76 -3.64
CA LYS A 74 12.37 -0.04 -4.55
C LYS A 74 11.16 0.71 -5.11
N LEU A 75 10.81 1.88 -4.55
CA LEU A 75 9.74 2.74 -5.05
C LEU A 75 10.24 3.75 -6.09
N TRP A 76 11.55 3.99 -6.17
CA TRP A 76 12.13 5.12 -6.92
C TRP A 76 13.05 4.69 -8.07
N GLY A 77 13.26 3.39 -8.23
CA GLY A 77 14.10 2.84 -9.29
C GLY A 77 13.96 1.33 -9.41
N ASN A 78 14.72 0.77 -10.34
CA ASN A 78 14.76 -0.68 -10.53
C ASN A 78 15.32 -1.38 -9.28
N PRO A 79 14.96 -2.65 -9.03
CA PRO A 79 15.43 -3.39 -7.85
C PRO A 79 16.96 -3.49 -7.71
N ASN A 80 17.71 -3.32 -8.80
CA ASN A 80 19.18 -3.37 -8.83
C ASN A 80 19.82 -1.99 -8.62
N GLU A 81 19.06 -0.91 -8.69
CA GLU A 81 19.55 0.43 -8.45
C GLU A 81 19.51 0.75 -6.95
N GLN A 82 20.56 1.40 -6.46
CA GLN A 82 20.67 1.84 -5.08
C GLN A 82 20.60 3.36 -5.02
N GLN A 83 20.26 3.91 -3.85
CA GLN A 83 20.32 5.35 -3.57
C GLN A 83 19.48 6.21 -4.54
N CYS A 84 18.34 5.69 -4.99
CA CYS A 84 17.43 6.40 -5.89
C CYS A 84 16.31 7.14 -5.15
N ALA A 85 16.08 6.81 -3.88
CA ALA A 85 15.05 7.45 -3.07
C ALA A 85 15.50 8.84 -2.58
N PRO A 86 14.58 9.80 -2.41
CA PRO A 86 14.89 11.17 -2.02
C PRO A 86 15.79 11.31 -0.79
N HIS A 87 15.64 10.42 0.19
CA HIS A 87 16.48 10.39 1.39
C HIS A 87 17.98 10.24 1.06
N TYR A 88 18.32 9.55 -0.02
CA TYR A 88 19.70 9.31 -0.47
C TYR A 88 20.18 10.30 -1.53
N THR A 89 19.30 11.17 -2.03
CA THR A 89 19.58 12.14 -3.11
C THR A 89 19.42 13.58 -2.62
N ASN A 90 19.83 13.87 -1.38
CA ASN A 90 19.72 15.20 -0.75
C ASN A 90 18.30 15.79 -0.77
N GLY A 91 17.27 14.93 -0.71
CA GLY A 91 15.88 15.35 -0.77
C GLY A 91 15.38 15.68 -2.17
N GLU A 92 16.15 15.40 -3.23
CA GLU A 92 15.72 15.67 -4.61
C GLU A 92 14.94 14.51 -5.22
N VAL A 93 13.87 14.86 -5.93
CA VAL A 93 12.98 13.95 -6.66
C VAL A 93 13.14 14.22 -8.16
N SER A 94 13.67 13.24 -8.89
CA SER A 94 13.65 13.27 -10.36
C SER A 94 12.23 13.07 -10.89
N TYR A 95 11.81 13.90 -11.85
CA TYR A 95 10.52 13.81 -12.52
C TYR A 95 10.31 12.45 -13.18
N GLU A 96 11.33 11.93 -13.87
CA GLU A 96 11.28 10.64 -14.54
C GLU A 96 11.04 9.51 -13.54
N ARG A 97 11.80 9.51 -12.44
CA ARG A 97 11.70 8.48 -11.40
C ARG A 97 10.37 8.53 -10.68
N PHE A 98 9.88 9.73 -10.39
CA PHE A 98 8.57 9.95 -9.79
C PHE A 98 7.48 9.33 -10.66
N ASN A 99 7.39 9.69 -11.94
CA ASN A 99 6.30 9.24 -12.80
C ASN A 99 6.42 7.76 -13.16
N THR A 100 7.64 7.26 -13.37
CA THR A 100 7.87 5.90 -13.88
C THR A 100 7.74 4.84 -12.79
N TYR A 101 8.21 5.12 -11.57
CA TYR A 101 8.28 4.14 -10.49
C TYR A 101 7.33 4.50 -9.36
N PHE A 102 7.57 5.65 -8.71
CA PHE A 102 6.91 5.98 -7.46
C PHE A 102 5.40 6.17 -7.65
N TRP A 103 5.00 7.01 -8.60
CA TRP A 103 3.60 7.36 -8.81
C TRP A 103 2.76 6.17 -9.25
N ARG A 104 3.26 5.35 -10.18
CA ARG A 104 2.57 4.13 -10.61
C ARG A 104 2.33 3.15 -9.47
N TRP A 105 3.26 3.05 -8.54
CA TRP A 105 3.08 2.24 -7.34
C TRP A 105 2.10 2.89 -6.36
N PHE A 106 2.28 4.18 -6.06
CA PHE A 106 1.50 4.91 -5.06
C PHE A 106 0.05 5.09 -5.47
N GLU A 107 -0.22 5.44 -6.73
CA GLU A 107 -1.56 5.57 -7.29
C GLU A 107 -2.32 4.23 -7.21
N ALA A 108 -1.70 3.14 -7.65
CA ALA A 108 -2.30 1.81 -7.60
C ALA A 108 -2.59 1.38 -6.14
N LEU A 109 -1.67 1.70 -5.22
CA LEU A 109 -1.88 1.49 -3.79
C LEU A 109 -3.10 2.28 -3.27
N VAL A 110 -3.18 3.57 -3.60
CA VAL A 110 -4.27 4.46 -3.18
C VAL A 110 -5.62 3.97 -3.70
N LEU A 111 -5.70 3.58 -4.96
CA LEU A 111 -6.92 3.03 -5.56
C LEU A 111 -7.34 1.72 -4.90
N MET A 112 -6.38 0.83 -4.61
CA MET A 112 -6.62 -0.42 -3.87
C MET A 112 -7.16 -0.14 -2.46
N LEU A 113 -6.63 0.86 -1.75
CA LEU A 113 -7.13 1.24 -0.43
C LEU A 113 -8.52 1.89 -0.48
N ALA A 114 -8.79 2.70 -1.50
CA ALA A 114 -10.10 3.28 -1.73
C ALA A 114 -11.16 2.20 -1.95
N SER A 115 -10.84 1.17 -2.73
CA SER A 115 -11.77 0.09 -3.05
C SER A 115 -11.95 -0.93 -1.91
N THR A 116 -10.89 -1.23 -1.15
CA THR A 116 -10.94 -2.24 -0.07
C THR A 116 -11.32 -1.67 1.28
N ARG A 117 -11.19 -0.36 1.48
CA ARG A 117 -11.37 0.35 2.76
C ARG A 117 -10.46 -0.12 3.90
N LEU A 118 -9.42 -0.92 3.61
CA LEU A 118 -8.53 -1.50 4.61
C LEU A 118 -7.75 -0.47 5.44
N TRP A 119 -7.50 0.72 4.87
CA TRP A 119 -6.78 1.78 5.56
C TRP A 119 -7.58 2.41 6.70
N GLY A 120 -8.90 2.55 6.50
CA GLY A 120 -9.83 3.16 7.45
C GLY A 120 -10.03 2.39 8.75
N HIS A 121 -9.60 1.12 8.83
CA HIS A 121 -9.63 0.39 10.09
C HIS A 121 -8.48 0.84 11.00
N THR A 122 -8.81 1.63 12.03
CA THR A 122 -7.84 2.17 12.99
C THR A 122 -7.80 1.41 14.31
N GLN A 123 -8.89 0.75 14.70
CA GLN A 123 -9.01 -0.01 15.96
C GLN A 123 -9.80 -1.32 15.76
N PRO A 124 -9.14 -2.47 15.56
CA PRO A 124 -7.70 -2.61 15.40
C PRO A 124 -7.21 -2.14 14.03
N ARG A 125 -5.94 -1.73 13.97
CA ARG A 125 -5.28 -1.36 12.71
C ARG A 125 -5.03 -2.61 11.86
N LEU A 126 -5.87 -2.87 10.87
CA LEU A 126 -5.75 -4.06 10.00
C LEU A 126 -4.47 -4.03 9.17
N VAL A 127 -4.19 -2.89 8.54
CA VAL A 127 -2.99 -2.68 7.73
C VAL A 127 -2.09 -1.68 8.43
N GLN A 128 -0.89 -2.11 8.82
CA GLN A 128 0.13 -1.26 9.41
C GLN A 128 0.66 -0.23 8.42
N GLY A 129 0.74 -0.62 7.14
CA GLY A 129 1.00 0.31 6.03
C GLY A 129 2.46 0.33 5.61
N PHE A 130 3.09 1.49 5.72
CA PHE A 130 4.44 1.79 5.27
C PHE A 130 5.46 1.35 6.33
N VAL A 131 5.87 0.09 6.27
CA VAL A 131 6.79 -0.50 7.25
C VAL A 131 7.69 -1.53 6.57
N SER A 132 8.97 -1.56 6.95
CA SER A 132 9.94 -2.50 6.38
C SER A 132 9.78 -3.91 6.96
N ASP A 133 10.31 -4.90 6.25
CA ASP A 133 10.38 -6.28 6.75
C ASP A 133 11.12 -6.40 8.08
N HIS A 134 12.23 -5.67 8.22
CA HIS A 134 13.01 -5.66 9.45
C HIS A 134 12.18 -5.10 10.62
N SER A 135 11.52 -3.96 10.42
CA SER A 135 10.66 -3.34 11.44
C SER A 135 9.46 -4.20 11.82
N VAL A 136 8.91 -4.97 10.88
CA VAL A 136 7.86 -5.96 11.19
C VAL A 136 8.42 -7.10 12.02
N TRP A 137 9.56 -7.67 11.63
CA TRP A 137 10.20 -8.76 12.36
C TRP A 137 10.51 -8.38 13.80
N GLU A 138 11.12 -7.22 14.04
CA GLU A 138 11.44 -6.73 15.39
C GLU A 138 10.18 -6.63 16.28
N LYS A 139 9.02 -6.31 15.70
CA LYS A 139 7.74 -6.21 16.41
C LYS A 139 7.14 -7.57 16.75
N ILE A 140 7.20 -8.55 15.83
CA ILE A 140 6.50 -9.83 16.00
C ILE A 140 7.36 -10.97 16.52
N ARG A 141 8.70 -10.85 16.50
CA ARG A 141 9.62 -11.94 16.88
C ARG A 141 9.50 -12.38 18.34
N HIS A 142 8.98 -11.52 19.20
CA HIS A 142 8.75 -11.78 20.61
C HIS A 142 7.27 -12.07 20.95
N CYS A 143 6.41 -12.08 19.93
CA CYS A 143 5.00 -12.43 20.10
C CYS A 143 4.80 -13.95 19.95
N ASP A 144 3.63 -14.42 20.37
CA ASP A 144 3.23 -15.81 20.18
C ASP A 144 3.22 -16.20 18.70
N ALA A 145 3.55 -17.47 18.45
CA ALA A 145 3.49 -18.05 17.11
C ALA A 145 2.11 -17.86 16.47
N GLY A 146 2.12 -17.45 15.20
CA GLY A 146 0.92 -17.07 14.46
C GLY A 146 0.46 -15.63 14.65
N THR A 147 1.21 -14.81 15.41
CA THR A 147 1.04 -13.36 15.37
C THR A 147 1.48 -12.81 14.01
N PHE A 148 0.63 -12.00 13.39
CA PHE A 148 0.85 -11.48 12.05
C PHE A 148 0.63 -9.97 11.94
N MET A 149 1.30 -9.36 10.97
CA MET A 149 1.16 -7.96 10.56
C MET A 149 0.89 -7.90 9.06
N VAL A 150 0.09 -6.91 8.65
CA VAL A 150 -0.19 -6.64 7.24
C VAL A 150 0.46 -5.32 6.87
N ARG A 151 1.23 -5.30 5.79
CA ARG A 151 1.94 -4.12 5.29
C ARG A 151 1.80 -3.99 3.77
N PHE A 152 2.19 -2.86 3.22
CA PHE A 152 2.30 -2.70 1.77
C PHE A 152 3.56 -3.37 1.25
N SER A 153 3.48 -3.97 0.05
CA SER A 153 4.66 -4.51 -0.62
C SER A 153 5.56 -3.39 -1.11
N GLU A 154 6.86 -3.58 -0.94
CA GLU A 154 7.88 -2.70 -1.53
C GLU A 154 8.06 -3.09 -3.00
N GLY A 155 7.66 -2.22 -3.93
CA GLY A 155 7.91 -2.39 -5.37
C GLY A 155 6.91 -3.26 -6.14
N LEU A 156 5.86 -3.79 -5.49
CA LEU A 156 4.73 -4.42 -6.19
C LEU A 156 3.47 -3.59 -5.96
N SER A 157 2.88 -3.11 -7.05
CA SER A 157 1.62 -2.35 -7.03
C SER A 157 0.45 -3.21 -6.55
N SER A 158 -0.53 -2.57 -5.88
CA SER A 158 -1.75 -3.22 -5.38
C SER A 158 -1.51 -4.50 -4.57
N THR A 159 -0.37 -4.61 -3.90
CA THR A 159 0.06 -5.83 -3.21
C THR A 159 0.26 -5.57 -1.74
N LEU A 160 -0.41 -6.36 -0.91
CA LEU A 160 -0.20 -6.46 0.53
C LEU A 160 0.77 -7.61 0.83
N VAL A 161 1.48 -7.50 1.94
CA VAL A 161 2.29 -8.58 2.52
C VAL A 161 1.74 -8.90 3.89
N VAL A 162 1.32 -10.15 4.08
CA VAL A 162 0.98 -10.71 5.38
C VAL A 162 2.23 -11.38 5.92
N ALA A 163 2.83 -10.80 6.94
CA ALA A 163 4.06 -11.26 7.56
C ALA A 163 3.77 -11.82 8.95
N PHE A 164 4.33 -12.98 9.29
CA PHE A 164 4.04 -13.70 10.53
C PHE A 164 5.23 -14.51 11.01
N CYS A 165 5.22 -14.88 12.29
CA CYS A 165 6.21 -15.77 12.89
C CYS A 165 5.63 -17.19 13.02
N GLU A 166 6.36 -18.18 12.53
CA GLU A 166 6.03 -19.59 12.71
C GLU A 166 7.30 -20.38 13.06
N GLY A 167 7.31 -21.03 14.22
CA GLY A 167 8.50 -21.80 14.67
C GLY A 167 9.77 -20.95 14.78
N GLY A 168 9.64 -19.67 15.18
CA GLY A 168 10.76 -18.73 15.25
C GLY A 168 11.25 -18.22 13.89
N GLN A 169 10.60 -18.61 12.79
CA GLN A 169 10.96 -18.17 11.44
C GLN A 169 10.02 -17.07 10.95
N PHE A 170 10.59 -16.07 10.28
CA PHE A 170 9.84 -15.00 9.65
C PHE A 170 9.30 -15.44 8.29
N LYS A 171 7.97 -15.54 8.18
CA LYS A 171 7.28 -15.96 6.95
C LYS A 171 6.44 -14.82 6.38
N LYS A 172 6.20 -14.88 5.07
CA LYS A 172 5.46 -13.86 4.32
C LYS A 172 4.57 -14.50 3.27
N VAL A 173 3.38 -13.94 3.12
CA VAL A 173 2.45 -14.23 2.03
C VAL A 173 2.17 -12.94 1.27
N ARG A 174 2.38 -12.96 -0.04
CA ARG A 174 2.04 -11.83 -0.92
C ARG A 174 0.59 -11.95 -1.35
N VAL A 175 -0.15 -10.87 -1.19
CA VAL A 175 -1.57 -10.80 -1.53
C VAL A 175 -1.76 -9.69 -2.55
N THR A 176 -2.00 -10.05 -3.80
CA THR A 176 -2.34 -9.09 -4.86
C THR A 176 -3.83 -8.80 -4.79
N VAL A 177 -4.19 -7.53 -4.71
CA VAL A 177 -5.58 -7.08 -4.74
C VAL A 177 -5.93 -6.69 -6.16
N ASP A 178 -7.03 -7.22 -6.65
CA ASP A 178 -7.55 -6.89 -7.98
C ASP A 178 -7.85 -5.38 -8.07
N PRO A 179 -7.54 -4.68 -9.18
CA PRO A 179 -7.73 -3.22 -9.30
C PRO A 179 -9.19 -2.75 -9.10
N GLY A 180 -10.17 -3.63 -9.30
CA GLY A 180 -11.58 -3.36 -8.98
C GLY A 180 -11.94 -3.52 -7.50
N GLY A 181 -10.98 -3.86 -6.63
CA GLY A 181 -11.16 -4.05 -5.19
C GLY A 181 -11.94 -5.29 -4.76
N GLY A 182 -12.40 -6.10 -5.72
CA GLY A 182 -13.36 -7.18 -5.44
C GLY A 182 -12.74 -8.51 -5.00
N THR A 183 -11.43 -8.69 -5.13
CA THR A 183 -10.76 -9.95 -4.74
C THR A 183 -9.33 -9.78 -4.23
N PHE A 184 -8.95 -10.70 -3.35
CA PHE A 184 -7.61 -10.87 -2.79
C PHE A 184 -7.01 -12.17 -3.31
N ASN A 185 -5.86 -12.10 -3.96
CA ASN A 185 -5.23 -13.22 -4.65
C ASN A 185 -3.87 -13.54 -4.03
N THR A 186 -3.60 -14.82 -3.76
CA THR A 186 -2.32 -15.30 -3.24
C THR A 186 -1.93 -16.60 -3.94
N MET A 187 -0.64 -16.92 -3.94
CA MET A 187 -0.15 -18.21 -4.42
C MET A 187 -0.34 -19.27 -3.34
N GLY A 188 -1.00 -20.38 -3.67
CA GLY A 188 -1.07 -21.58 -2.83
C GLY A 188 0.20 -22.42 -2.90
N ALA A 189 0.36 -23.36 -1.97
CA ALA A 189 1.52 -24.26 -1.93
C ALA A 189 1.68 -25.13 -3.19
N ASN A 190 0.58 -25.36 -3.91
CA ASN A 190 0.55 -26.09 -5.18
C ASN A 190 0.87 -25.21 -6.41
N GLY A 191 1.28 -23.95 -6.21
CA GLY A 191 1.56 -23.00 -7.29
C GLY A 191 0.30 -22.50 -8.02
N ARG A 192 -0.90 -22.73 -7.49
CA ARG A 192 -2.14 -22.18 -8.04
C ARG A 192 -2.53 -20.90 -7.32
N VAL A 193 -3.18 -19.99 -8.05
CA VAL A 193 -3.74 -18.77 -7.46
C VAL A 193 -4.99 -19.13 -6.66
N CYS A 194 -4.99 -18.75 -5.39
CA CYS A 194 -6.16 -18.77 -4.52
C CYS A 194 -6.78 -17.38 -4.48
N THR A 195 -8.08 -17.30 -4.77
CA THR A 195 -8.84 -16.04 -4.84
C THR A 195 -9.87 -15.97 -3.72
N PHE A 196 -9.87 -14.87 -2.98
CA PHE A 196 -10.77 -14.62 -1.86
C PHE A 196 -11.60 -13.37 -2.10
N LYS A 197 -12.89 -13.41 -1.73
CA LYS A 197 -13.83 -12.29 -1.88
C LYS A 197 -13.70 -11.22 -0.79
N SER A 198 -12.95 -11.50 0.28
CA SER A 198 -12.71 -10.55 1.36
C SER A 198 -11.37 -10.83 2.02
N PHE A 199 -10.80 -9.81 2.65
CA PHE A 199 -9.55 -9.96 3.39
C PHE A 199 -9.71 -10.92 4.58
N GLY A 200 -10.85 -10.89 5.27
CA GLY A 200 -11.16 -11.82 6.36
C GLY A 200 -11.18 -13.29 5.92
N LYS A 201 -11.77 -13.60 4.75
CA LYS A 201 -11.75 -14.97 4.19
C LYS A 201 -10.34 -15.44 3.88
N LEU A 202 -9.49 -14.54 3.36
CA LEU A 202 -8.07 -14.83 3.15
C LEU A 202 -7.37 -15.14 4.48
N VAL A 203 -7.54 -14.31 5.50
CA VAL A 203 -6.90 -14.52 6.81
C VAL A 203 -7.37 -15.81 7.50
N HIS A 204 -8.64 -16.20 7.32
CA HIS A 204 -9.16 -17.47 7.83
C HIS A 204 -8.64 -18.69 7.08
N HIS A 205 -8.32 -18.55 5.80
CA HIS A 205 -7.75 -19.64 4.99
C HIS A 205 -6.39 -20.12 5.49
N PHE A 206 -5.58 -19.23 6.09
CA PHE A 206 -4.28 -19.58 6.65
C PHE A 206 -4.41 -19.91 8.15
N PRO A 207 -4.40 -21.19 8.55
CA PRO A 207 -4.54 -21.60 9.95
C PRO A 207 -3.37 -21.13 10.84
N GLU A 208 -2.21 -20.86 10.24
CA GLU A 208 -1.01 -20.35 10.92
C GLU A 208 -1.23 -18.93 11.43
N LEU A 209 -2.08 -18.13 10.76
CA LEU A 209 -2.43 -16.79 11.22
C LEU A 209 -3.43 -16.91 12.37
N ARG A 210 -3.05 -16.45 13.57
CA ARG A 210 -3.87 -16.58 14.79
C ARG A 210 -4.28 -15.24 15.37
N CYS A 211 -3.33 -14.32 15.50
CA CYS A 211 -3.54 -13.02 16.12
C CYS A 211 -3.00 -11.90 15.25
N LEU A 212 -3.81 -10.87 14.99
CA LEU A 212 -3.31 -9.63 14.41
C LEU A 212 -2.49 -8.89 15.47
N TYR A 213 -1.28 -8.48 15.11
CA TYR A 213 -0.45 -7.63 15.95
C TYR A 213 -1.16 -6.28 16.21
N SER A 214 -1.33 -5.98 17.49
CA SER A 214 -1.89 -4.72 17.98
C SER A 214 -1.25 -4.39 19.33
N GLN A 215 -1.31 -3.13 19.73
CA GLN A 215 -0.93 -2.67 21.06
C GLN A 215 -2.19 -2.37 21.88
N PRO A 216 -2.21 -2.67 23.20
CA PRO A 216 -1.11 -3.22 24.01
C PRO A 216 -0.86 -4.73 23.82
N GLN A 217 -1.78 -5.46 23.20
CA GLN A 217 -1.64 -6.90 22.99
C GLN A 217 -2.23 -7.35 21.64
N PRO A 218 -1.70 -8.44 21.04
CA PRO A 218 -2.27 -9.03 19.83
C PRO A 218 -3.74 -9.44 20.01
N ILE A 219 -4.52 -9.33 18.94
CA ILE A 219 -5.96 -9.60 18.94
C ILE A 219 -6.24 -10.82 18.06
N ARG A 220 -6.96 -11.82 18.58
CA ARG A 220 -7.35 -13.01 17.83
C ARG A 220 -8.08 -12.66 16.54
N LYS A 221 -7.69 -13.27 15.42
CA LYS A 221 -8.31 -13.02 14.10
C LYS A 221 -9.82 -13.25 14.10
N ASP A 222 -10.31 -14.22 14.86
CA ASP A 222 -11.75 -14.56 14.93
C ASP A 222 -12.60 -13.46 15.58
N LYS A 223 -11.98 -12.60 16.41
CA LYS A 223 -12.64 -11.44 17.00
C LYS A 223 -12.71 -10.25 16.04
N ILE A 224 -11.86 -10.24 15.01
CA ILE A 224 -11.71 -9.13 14.07
C ILE A 224 -12.48 -9.41 12.79
N PHE A 225 -12.39 -10.65 12.31
CA PHE A 225 -13.02 -11.12 11.10
C PHE A 225 -14.06 -12.15 11.50
N SER A 226 -15.34 -11.75 11.59
CA SER A 226 -16.39 -12.75 11.76
C SER A 226 -16.49 -13.62 10.51
N ALA A 227 -16.84 -14.90 10.66
CA ALA A 227 -16.88 -15.85 9.53
C ALA A 227 -17.86 -15.42 8.41
N ASN A 228 -18.81 -14.55 8.74
CA ASN A 228 -19.84 -14.03 7.85
C ASN A 228 -19.62 -12.56 7.45
N ASP A 229 -18.51 -11.94 7.86
CA ASP A 229 -18.35 -10.49 7.69
C ASP A 229 -18.00 -10.09 6.25
N PRO A 230 -18.77 -9.18 5.63
CA PRO A 230 -18.39 -8.52 4.41
C PRO A 230 -17.41 -7.36 4.69
N VAL A 231 -16.44 -7.53 5.60
CA VAL A 231 -15.51 -6.47 6.07
C VAL A 231 -14.70 -5.79 4.95
N THR A 232 -14.82 -6.22 3.69
CA THR A 232 -14.13 -5.58 2.56
C THR A 232 -14.93 -5.53 1.25
N THR A 233 -16.26 -5.70 1.29
CA THR A 233 -17.11 -5.54 0.07
C THR A 233 -18.37 -4.74 0.37
N ARG A 234 -18.30 -3.43 0.18
CA ARG A 234 -19.42 -2.55 -0.20
C ARG A 234 -18.92 -1.44 -1.09
#